data_AF-A0A8J2S293-F1
#
_entry.id   AF-A0A8J2S293-F1
#
_cell.length_a   1.000
_cell.length_b   1.000
_cell.length_c   1.000
_cell.angle_alpha   90.00
_cell.angle_beta   90.00
_cell.angle_gamma   90.00
#
_symmetry.space_group_name_H-M   'P 1'
#
loop_
_entity.id
_entity.type
_entity.pdbx_description
1 polymer ?
#
loop_
_entity_poly.entity_id
_entity_poly.type
_entity_poly.pdbx_seq_one_letter_code
_entity_poly.pdbx_strand_id
1 'polypeptide(L)'
;MWVVSGKTDNVPDNVAAVPVMVAFLALNLIGLSFGSPLPQRLNHSSSLVPLIPLTSSSHPLSHSSWTDSNSDSDLSSSSHQDGHSQPSSTTANAEQVDRVQLLSSPWEPGQFNLPFSVQAEEISDEEWRQMMTDDLRRHGVLGQIVDTVPPYIINVDYADHACVHMGNPLFPRQTQLQPHQVNFPTNGSGGLFTLMAIDPDVPSRNNSIYSEFLQWLVVNIPDEDIERGDVLAEYLGPLPSHKGGQHRFIFLAHKQPDGSIINTRGLPHAEPCDWASRARFSARKFAQLHRLGEPTAINYFTTEFDSSVPLAIEQCLLRRQSLIHIQQRLLIS
;
A
#
# COMPACT_ATOMS: atom_id res chain seq x y z
N MET A 1 39.96 -46.90 -22.70
CA MET A 1 39.07 -48.01 -23.09
C MET A 1 38.38 -48.50 -21.83
N TRP A 2 37.06 -48.48 -21.69
CA TRP A 2 35.99 -48.02 -22.60
C TRP A 2 34.92 -47.24 -21.82
N VAL A 3 34.09 -46.48 -22.53
CA VAL A 3 32.93 -45.74 -21.97
C VAL A 3 31.64 -46.28 -22.59
N VAL A 4 30.69 -46.70 -21.75
CA VAL A 4 29.28 -46.98 -22.03
C VAL A 4 28.55 -46.71 -20.69
N SER A 5 27.57 -45.82 -20.49
CA SER A 5 26.46 -45.23 -21.29
C SER A 5 25.11 -45.93 -21.07
N GLY A 6 24.09 -45.15 -20.74
CA GLY A 6 22.76 -45.62 -20.31
C GLY A 6 22.67 -45.90 -18.80
N LYS A 7 21.52 -45.70 -18.13
CA LYS A 7 20.20 -45.26 -18.64
C LYS A 7 19.43 -44.55 -17.50
N THR A 8 18.55 -43.61 -17.84
CA THR A 8 17.64 -42.95 -16.90
C THR A 8 16.44 -43.84 -16.60
N ASP A 9 16.14 -44.05 -15.31
CA ASP A 9 14.89 -44.70 -14.90
C ASP A 9 13.74 -43.67 -14.82
N ASN A 10 12.61 -44.02 -15.43
CA ASN A 10 11.43 -43.17 -15.47
C ASN A 10 10.68 -43.24 -14.14
N VAL A 11 10.59 -42.12 -13.42
CA VAL A 11 9.47 -41.87 -12.51
C VAL A 11 8.28 -41.44 -13.38
N PRO A 12 7.09 -42.06 -13.27
CA PRO A 12 5.98 -41.77 -14.18
C PRO A 12 5.31 -40.42 -13.85
N ASP A 13 5.35 -39.49 -14.81
CA ASP A 13 4.57 -38.25 -14.79
C ASP A 13 3.06 -38.54 -14.85
N ASN A 14 2.44 -38.77 -13.70
CA ASN A 14 0.98 -39.00 -13.63
C ASN A 14 0.37 -38.55 -12.29
N VAL A 15 0.69 -37.33 -11.85
CA VAL A 15 -0.05 -36.62 -10.79
C VAL A 15 -0.99 -35.61 -11.44
N ALA A 16 -2.30 -35.86 -11.35
CA ALA A 16 -3.34 -35.06 -12.00
C ALA A 16 -3.59 -33.70 -11.30
N ALA A 17 -2.63 -32.78 -11.40
CA ALA A 17 -2.66 -31.45 -10.77
C ALA A 17 -3.62 -30.43 -11.43
N VAL A 18 -4.68 -30.90 -12.09
CA VAL A 18 -5.80 -30.09 -12.61
C VAL A 18 -7.07 -30.89 -12.38
N PRO A 19 -7.77 -30.68 -11.24
CA PRO A 19 -8.99 -29.88 -11.36
C PRO A 19 -9.33 -28.98 -10.15
N VAL A 20 -8.54 -28.97 -9.07
CA VAL A 20 -8.89 -28.40 -7.74
C VAL A 20 -9.65 -27.05 -7.81
N MET A 21 -9.02 -26.00 -8.34
CA MET A 21 -9.63 -24.64 -8.41
C MET A 21 -10.92 -24.59 -9.25
N VAL A 22 -11.07 -25.45 -10.26
CA VAL A 22 -12.25 -25.49 -11.14
C VAL A 22 -13.39 -26.30 -10.50
N ALA A 23 -13.06 -27.41 -9.83
CA ALA A 23 -14.03 -28.26 -9.14
C ALA A 23 -14.64 -27.55 -7.92
N PHE A 24 -13.86 -26.79 -7.15
CA PHE A 24 -14.38 -26.07 -5.97
C PHE A 24 -15.19 -24.82 -6.32
N LEU A 25 -15.00 -24.20 -7.49
CA LEU A 25 -15.95 -23.20 -8.03
C LEU A 25 -17.30 -23.85 -8.38
N ALA A 26 -17.31 -25.06 -8.94
CA ALA A 26 -18.55 -25.79 -9.25
C ALA A 26 -19.30 -26.25 -7.99
N LEU A 27 -18.58 -26.72 -6.96
CA LEU A 27 -19.19 -27.19 -5.70
C LEU A 27 -19.92 -26.09 -4.91
N ASN A 28 -19.45 -24.84 -4.97
CA ASN A 28 -20.13 -23.71 -4.31
C ASN A 28 -21.43 -23.27 -5.04
N LEU A 29 -21.62 -23.63 -6.31
CA LEU A 29 -22.82 -23.27 -7.08
C LEU A 29 -24.05 -24.16 -6.82
N ILE A 30 -23.92 -25.19 -5.98
CA ILE A 30 -24.99 -26.18 -5.68
C ILE A 30 -25.57 -25.95 -4.26
N GLY A 31 -25.06 -24.97 -3.51
CA GLY A 31 -25.46 -24.63 -2.15
C GLY A 31 -26.82 -23.92 -2.03
N LEU A 32 -27.91 -24.71 -2.00
CA LEU A 32 -29.23 -24.37 -1.42
C LEU A 32 -29.83 -23.00 -1.76
N SER A 33 -30.63 -22.96 -2.84
CA SER A 33 -31.52 -21.82 -3.10
C SER A 33 -32.71 -21.78 -2.11
N PHE A 34 -32.52 -21.10 -0.98
CA PHE A 34 -33.64 -20.68 -0.12
C PHE A 34 -34.21 -19.35 -0.59
N GLY A 35 -35.28 -19.42 -1.39
CA GLY A 35 -36.03 -18.24 -1.80
C GLY A 35 -36.77 -17.58 -0.64
N SER A 36 -36.93 -16.26 -0.71
CA SER A 36 -37.92 -15.51 0.08
C SER A 36 -38.45 -14.34 -0.74
N PRO A 37 -39.75 -14.02 -0.68
CA PRO A 37 -40.40 -13.17 -1.67
C PRO A 37 -40.31 -11.67 -1.33
N LEU A 38 -39.98 -10.85 -2.35
CA LEU A 38 -40.27 -9.42 -2.34
C LEU A 38 -41.60 -9.18 -3.09
N PRO A 39 -42.62 -8.56 -2.46
CA PRO A 39 -43.89 -8.28 -3.12
C PRO A 39 -43.76 -7.12 -4.11
N GLN A 40 -44.33 -7.28 -5.31
CA GLN A 40 -44.44 -6.19 -6.27
C GLN A 40 -45.42 -5.10 -5.79
N ARG A 41 -45.06 -3.84 -5.98
CA ARG A 41 -46.07 -2.78 -6.18
C ARG A 41 -45.58 -1.70 -7.14
N LEU A 42 -46.06 -1.79 -8.38
CA LEU A 42 -46.08 -0.66 -9.30
C LEU A 42 -47.14 0.34 -8.84
N ASN A 43 -46.88 1.64 -9.05
CA ASN A 43 -47.81 2.52 -9.76
C ASN A 43 -47.17 3.87 -10.12
N HIS A 44 -47.66 4.46 -11.21
CA HIS A 44 -47.24 5.77 -11.71
C HIS A 44 -48.02 6.91 -11.04
N SER A 45 -47.41 8.09 -10.95
CA SER A 45 -48.04 9.35 -11.38
C SER A 45 -47.02 10.49 -11.47
N SER A 46 -46.94 11.14 -12.63
CA SER A 46 -46.19 12.40 -12.81
C SER A 46 -46.98 13.60 -12.28
N SER A 47 -46.32 14.69 -11.88
CA SER A 47 -46.46 16.01 -12.56
C SER A 47 -45.94 17.24 -11.77
N LEU A 48 -45.39 18.18 -12.55
CA LEU A 48 -45.37 19.64 -12.39
C LEU A 48 -44.53 20.35 -11.30
N VAL A 49 -44.10 21.55 -11.68
CA VAL A 49 -43.24 22.52 -10.99
C VAL A 49 -43.89 23.91 -11.11
N PRO A 50 -43.75 24.78 -10.11
CA PRO A 50 -43.67 26.24 -10.32
C PRO A 50 -42.36 26.84 -9.74
N LEU A 51 -42.08 28.10 -10.06
CA LEU A 51 -40.77 28.75 -9.93
C LEU A 51 -40.83 30.10 -9.15
N ILE A 52 -39.78 30.39 -8.34
CA ILE A 52 -39.16 31.74 -8.14
C ILE A 52 -40.01 32.79 -7.35
N PRO A 53 -39.48 33.87 -6.69
CA PRO A 53 -38.14 34.50 -6.76
C PRO A 53 -37.32 34.83 -5.46
N LEU A 54 -36.02 34.99 -5.71
CA LEU A 54 -34.95 35.91 -5.21
C LEU A 54 -35.22 37.10 -4.24
N THR A 55 -34.26 37.29 -3.30
CA THR A 55 -33.44 38.53 -2.99
C THR A 55 -32.14 38.07 -2.26
N SER A 56 -30.89 38.47 -2.54
CA SER A 56 -30.16 39.78 -2.44
C SER A 56 -30.09 40.37 -1.01
N SER A 57 -28.96 40.90 -0.48
CA SER A 57 -27.65 41.32 -1.08
C SER A 57 -26.45 41.44 -0.09
N SER A 58 -25.25 41.71 -0.66
CA SER A 58 -24.17 42.66 -0.24
C SER A 58 -23.22 42.44 0.96
N HIS A 59 -21.90 42.44 0.67
CA HIS A 59 -20.79 42.87 1.55
C HIS A 59 -20.71 44.42 1.66
N PRO A 60 -19.90 45.01 2.58
CA PRO A 60 -18.52 45.40 2.21
C PRO A 60 -17.45 45.21 3.33
N LEU A 61 -16.20 45.57 3.01
CA LEU A 61 -14.98 45.52 3.84
C LEU A 61 -14.78 46.81 4.68
N SER A 62 -13.88 46.75 5.68
CA SER A 62 -13.17 47.94 6.20
C SER A 62 -11.76 47.61 6.72
N HIS A 63 -10.75 48.33 6.24
CA HIS A 63 -9.41 48.39 6.85
C HIS A 63 -9.41 49.35 8.06
N SER A 64 -8.49 49.16 9.01
CA SER A 64 -7.74 50.28 9.57
C SER A 64 -6.36 49.83 10.08
N SER A 65 -5.32 50.50 9.62
CA SER A 65 -3.97 50.46 10.19
C SER A 65 -3.88 51.46 11.35
N TRP A 66 -3.03 51.18 12.34
CA TRP A 66 -2.56 52.20 13.28
C TRP A 66 -1.03 52.30 13.20
N THR A 67 -0.56 53.53 13.10
CA THR A 67 0.82 53.92 13.43
C THR A 67 0.88 54.29 14.91
N ASP A 68 2.08 54.30 15.50
CA ASP A 68 2.72 55.57 15.84
C ASP A 68 4.18 55.36 16.30
N SER A 69 4.94 56.45 16.32
CA SER A 69 6.40 56.47 16.44
C SER A 69 6.85 57.06 17.76
N ASN A 70 8.02 56.61 18.25
CA ASN A 70 9.06 57.37 18.98
C ASN A 70 10.05 56.37 19.62
N SER A 71 11.30 56.70 19.96
CA SER A 71 12.32 57.66 19.48
C SER A 71 13.54 57.48 20.41
N ASP A 72 14.72 57.99 20.02
CA ASP A 72 16.04 57.94 20.73
C ASP A 72 16.96 56.77 20.35
N SER A 73 18.21 56.94 19.86
CA SER A 73 19.35 57.87 20.15
C SER A 73 20.28 57.33 21.29
N ASP A 74 21.62 57.33 21.21
CA ASP A 74 22.60 57.73 20.17
C ASP A 74 24.02 57.11 20.44
N LEU A 75 25.02 57.34 19.56
CA LEU A 75 26.50 57.19 19.74
C LEU A 75 27.06 55.73 19.92
N SER A 76 28.15 55.20 19.31
CA SER A 76 29.53 55.62 18.92
C SER A 76 30.57 55.63 20.08
N SER A 77 31.87 55.25 19.97
CA SER A 77 32.68 54.44 19.01
C SER A 77 34.19 54.39 19.43
N SER A 78 34.95 53.30 19.15
CA SER A 78 36.47 53.20 19.18
C SER A 78 37.19 53.39 20.55
N SER A 79 38.47 53.04 20.81
CA SER A 79 39.50 52.07 20.31
C SER A 79 40.77 52.13 21.21
N HIS A 80 41.72 51.16 21.12
CA HIS A 80 43.20 51.16 21.44
C HIS A 80 43.71 49.68 21.39
N GLN A 81 44.78 49.24 20.70
CA GLN A 81 46.26 49.36 20.90
C GLN A 81 46.81 48.69 22.19
N ASP A 82 47.97 47.98 22.26
CA ASP A 82 48.96 47.38 21.31
C ASP A 82 49.89 46.42 22.14
N GLY A 83 50.87 45.61 21.67
CA GLY A 83 51.49 45.29 20.36
C GLY A 83 52.83 44.50 20.53
N HIS A 84 53.51 44.07 19.44
CA HIS A 84 54.87 43.40 19.38
C HIS A 84 55.01 41.98 20.01
N SER A 85 55.98 41.08 19.70
CA SER A 85 56.97 40.88 18.59
C SER A 85 57.54 39.43 18.61
N GLN A 86 58.21 38.96 17.54
CA GLN A 86 58.89 37.63 17.44
C GLN A 86 60.43 37.70 17.46
N PRO A 87 61.11 36.58 17.78
CA PRO A 87 62.24 36.09 16.94
C PRO A 87 62.21 34.54 16.70
N SER A 88 63.27 33.98 16.08
CA SER A 88 63.20 32.78 15.21
C SER A 88 64.25 31.66 15.42
N SER A 89 63.95 30.46 14.87
CA SER A 89 64.85 29.28 14.65
C SER A 89 65.35 28.55 15.92
N THR A 90 65.76 27.26 15.93
CA THR A 90 66.45 26.42 14.92
C THR A 90 66.01 24.92 14.98
N THR A 91 66.66 24.01 14.23
CA THR A 91 66.23 22.64 13.88
C THR A 91 66.80 21.48 14.74
N ALA A 92 66.08 20.34 14.70
CA ALA A 92 66.55 18.94 14.57
C ALA A 92 66.30 17.93 15.74
N ASN A 93 65.68 16.82 15.34
CA ASN A 93 65.46 15.48 15.92
C ASN A 93 66.08 15.07 17.27
N ALA A 94 65.24 14.46 18.11
CA ALA A 94 65.54 13.24 18.87
C ALA A 94 64.27 12.37 18.99
N GLU A 95 64.44 11.07 19.27
CA GLU A 95 63.36 10.08 19.27
C GLU A 95 62.80 9.78 20.68
N GLN A 96 61.65 9.10 20.70
CA GLN A 96 61.15 8.20 21.75
C GLN A 96 60.48 8.76 23.03
N VAL A 97 59.36 8.08 23.38
CA VAL A 97 58.64 8.04 24.68
C VAL A 97 58.15 9.41 25.20
N ASP A 98 56.86 9.73 25.05
CA ASP A 98 55.92 9.21 26.04
C ASP A 98 54.58 8.68 25.48
N ARG A 99 54.15 7.54 26.03
CA ARG A 99 52.78 7.02 25.88
C ARG A 99 52.02 7.38 27.16
N VAL A 100 50.68 7.41 27.10
CA VAL A 100 49.77 7.69 28.24
C VAL A 100 49.63 9.18 28.61
N GLN A 101 49.15 9.99 27.66
CA GLN A 101 48.27 11.14 27.96
C GLN A 101 46.93 11.10 27.20
N LEU A 102 46.57 9.94 26.64
CA LEU A 102 45.19 9.65 26.25
C LEU A 102 44.43 9.17 27.50
N LEU A 103 43.65 10.07 28.13
CA LEU A 103 42.42 9.82 28.94
C LEU A 103 42.10 10.97 29.94
N SER A 104 41.92 12.21 29.48
CA SER A 104 41.28 13.27 30.30
C SER A 104 40.56 14.36 29.51
N SER A 105 40.15 14.11 28.26
CA SER A 105 39.29 15.04 27.51
C SER A 105 37.82 14.85 27.92
N PRO A 106 37.10 15.92 28.33
CA PRO A 106 35.66 15.85 28.50
C PRO A 106 34.95 15.44 27.20
N TRP A 107 33.89 14.66 27.32
CA TRP A 107 33.11 14.20 26.17
C TRP A 107 32.11 15.29 25.76
N GLU A 108 32.52 16.20 24.89
CA GLU A 108 31.57 17.09 24.21
C GLU A 108 30.64 16.26 23.32
N PRO A 109 29.30 16.45 23.38
CA PRO A 109 28.36 15.75 22.50
C PRO A 109 28.58 16.15 21.03
N GLY A 110 29.44 15.40 20.35
CA GLY A 110 29.90 15.75 19.01
C GLY A 110 28.78 15.77 17.98
N GLN A 111 28.72 16.87 17.21
CA GLN A 111 28.02 16.87 15.93
C GLN A 111 28.63 15.78 15.04
N PHE A 112 27.82 14.82 14.60
CA PHE A 112 28.21 13.81 13.61
C PHE A 112 28.26 14.42 12.19
N ASN A 113 29.05 15.49 12.04
CA ASN A 113 29.39 16.05 10.74
C ASN A 113 30.31 15.04 10.04
N LEU A 114 29.75 14.27 9.11
CA LEU A 114 30.54 13.41 8.23
C LEU A 114 31.59 14.28 7.49
N PRO A 115 32.85 13.83 7.36
CA PRO A 115 33.91 14.63 6.72
C PRO A 115 33.74 14.80 5.20
N PHE A 116 32.62 14.30 4.66
CA PHE A 116 32.15 14.48 3.30
C PHE A 116 30.69 14.93 3.38
N SER A 117 30.34 16.02 2.70
CA SER A 117 28.94 16.30 2.38
C SER A 117 28.56 15.42 1.20
N VAL A 118 27.65 14.46 1.40
CA VAL A 118 26.99 13.82 0.27
C VAL A 118 26.03 14.85 -0.31
N GLN A 119 26.29 15.29 -1.54
CA GLN A 119 25.27 15.96 -2.33
C GLN A 119 24.19 14.91 -2.63
N ALA A 120 23.13 14.90 -1.83
CA ALA A 120 21.91 14.17 -2.15
C ALA A 120 21.29 14.87 -3.36
N GLU A 121 21.58 14.34 -4.55
CA GLU A 121 20.95 14.76 -5.79
C GLU A 121 19.52 14.20 -5.80
N GLU A 122 18.61 14.93 -5.16
CA GLU A 122 17.20 14.59 -5.07
C GLU A 122 16.59 14.61 -6.48
N ILE A 123 16.08 13.45 -6.91
CA ILE A 123 15.40 13.27 -8.20
C ILE A 123 14.23 14.25 -8.26
N SER A 124 14.14 15.05 -9.33
CA SER A 124 13.07 16.05 -9.43
C SER A 124 11.68 15.41 -9.55
N ASP A 125 10.64 16.12 -9.11
CA ASP A 125 9.25 15.66 -9.20
C ASP A 125 8.89 15.14 -10.61
N GLU A 126 9.35 15.81 -11.67
CA GLU A 126 9.06 15.42 -13.06
C GLU A 126 9.79 14.13 -13.46
N GLU A 127 11.07 13.98 -13.08
CA GLU A 127 11.83 12.75 -13.33
C GLU A 127 11.25 11.56 -12.55
N TRP A 128 10.87 11.77 -11.28
CA TRP A 128 10.19 10.75 -10.47
C TRP A 128 8.85 10.36 -11.10
N ARG A 129 8.04 11.33 -11.53
CA ARG A 129 6.76 11.08 -12.22
C ARG A 129 6.96 10.34 -13.53
N GLN A 130 8.00 10.66 -14.31
CA GLN A 130 8.30 9.95 -15.55
C GLN A 130 8.77 8.51 -15.29
N MET A 131 9.64 8.29 -14.29
CA MET A 131 10.06 6.94 -13.87
C MET A 131 8.87 6.08 -13.43
N MET A 132 8.00 6.62 -12.56
CA MET A 132 6.76 5.96 -12.12
C MET A 132 5.81 5.68 -13.29
N THR A 133 5.69 6.63 -14.23
CA THR A 133 4.86 6.49 -15.42
C THR A 133 5.32 5.32 -16.30
N ASP A 134 6.61 5.25 -16.61
CA ASP A 134 7.14 4.21 -17.50
C ASP A 134 7.19 2.84 -16.83
N ASP A 135 7.37 2.78 -15.52
CA ASP A 135 7.24 1.53 -14.75
C ASP A 135 5.80 0.98 -14.77
N LEU A 136 4.84 1.81 -14.35
CA LEU A 136 3.42 1.42 -14.31
C LEU A 136 2.89 1.11 -15.72
N ARG A 137 3.42 1.73 -16.79
CA ARG A 137 3.16 1.32 -18.19
C ARG A 137 3.77 -0.04 -18.52
N ARG A 138 5.06 -0.26 -18.23
CA ARG A 138 5.78 -1.50 -18.54
C ARG A 138 5.12 -2.73 -17.91
N HIS A 139 4.66 -2.60 -16.67
CA HIS A 139 3.95 -3.67 -15.96
C HIS A 139 2.44 -3.68 -16.24
N GLY A 140 1.93 -2.80 -17.11
CA GLY A 140 0.53 -2.75 -17.54
C GLY A 140 -0.45 -2.41 -16.42
N VAL A 141 -0.02 -1.61 -15.44
CA VAL A 141 -0.83 -1.14 -14.31
C VAL A 141 -1.52 0.18 -14.67
N LEU A 142 -0.79 1.12 -15.28
CA LEU A 142 -1.35 2.33 -15.87
C LEU A 142 -2.16 1.96 -17.12
N GLY A 143 -3.38 2.49 -17.23
CA GLY A 143 -4.34 2.22 -18.30
C GLY A 143 -5.16 0.93 -18.13
N GLN A 144 -4.68 -0.08 -17.40
CA GLN A 144 -5.49 -1.26 -17.04
C GLN A 144 -6.22 -1.04 -15.70
N ILE A 145 -5.49 -0.58 -14.68
CA ILE A 145 -5.97 -0.48 -13.30
C ILE A 145 -6.28 0.98 -12.99
N VAL A 146 -5.24 1.82 -13.00
CA VAL A 146 -5.30 3.26 -12.71
C VAL A 146 -5.19 4.06 -14.02
N ASP A 147 -5.89 5.20 -14.12
CA ASP A 147 -5.83 6.06 -15.32
C ASP A 147 -4.70 7.10 -15.21
N THR A 148 -4.46 7.60 -14.00
CA THR A 148 -3.35 8.51 -13.68
C THR A 148 -2.27 7.82 -12.85
N VAL A 149 -1.09 8.45 -12.73
CA VAL A 149 -0.03 8.01 -11.82
C VAL A 149 -0.26 8.63 -10.44
N PRO A 150 -0.50 7.82 -9.39
CA PRO A 150 -0.69 8.31 -8.03
C PRO A 150 0.53 9.10 -7.54
N PRO A 151 0.34 10.17 -6.75
CA PRO A 151 1.42 11.03 -6.30
C PRO A 151 2.37 10.38 -5.28
N TYR A 152 1.99 9.25 -4.67
CA TYR A 152 2.78 8.61 -3.62
C TYR A 152 2.87 7.08 -3.78
N ILE A 153 3.83 6.48 -3.08
CA ILE A 153 3.99 5.02 -2.97
C ILE A 153 3.46 4.56 -1.61
N ILE A 154 2.81 3.40 -1.56
CA ILE A 154 2.43 2.73 -0.29
C ILE A 154 3.64 1.93 0.19
N ASN A 155 4.19 2.23 1.37
CA ASN A 155 5.16 1.34 2.00
C ASN A 155 4.43 0.11 2.54
N VAL A 156 4.86 -1.09 2.12
CA VAL A 156 4.27 -2.37 2.56
C VAL A 156 5.39 -3.34 2.90
N ASP A 157 5.42 -3.77 4.16
CA ASP A 157 6.41 -4.71 4.68
C ASP A 157 5.72 -5.95 5.27
N TYR A 158 6.05 -7.11 4.71
CA TYR A 158 5.71 -8.41 5.28
C TYR A 158 6.77 -8.85 6.31
N ALA A 159 6.50 -9.96 7.01
CA ALA A 159 7.48 -10.61 7.87
C ALA A 159 8.75 -11.04 7.09
N ASP A 160 9.82 -11.38 7.83
CA ASP A 160 11.12 -11.80 7.28
C ASP A 160 11.75 -10.79 6.29
N HIS A 161 11.47 -9.49 6.48
CA HIS A 161 11.93 -8.38 5.64
C HIS A 161 11.55 -8.49 4.15
N ALA A 162 10.38 -9.06 3.85
CA ALA A 162 9.81 -9.10 2.51
C ALA A 162 9.10 -7.76 2.17
N CYS A 163 9.89 -6.77 1.78
CA CYS A 163 9.43 -5.43 1.40
C CYS A 163 8.82 -5.40 -0.03
N VAL A 164 7.78 -4.59 -0.25
CA VAL A 164 7.16 -4.40 -1.57
C VAL A 164 7.76 -3.18 -2.29
N HIS A 165 8.28 -3.37 -3.49
CA HIS A 165 8.96 -2.34 -4.27
C HIS A 165 8.62 -2.48 -5.76
N MET A 166 7.54 -1.81 -6.21
CA MET A 166 7.24 -1.50 -7.62
C MET A 166 7.55 -2.64 -8.62
N GLY A 167 6.91 -3.79 -8.40
CA GLY A 167 7.01 -4.96 -9.28
C GLY A 167 8.07 -5.99 -8.89
N ASN A 168 8.83 -5.78 -7.81
CA ASN A 168 9.80 -6.76 -7.30
C ASN A 168 9.18 -8.16 -7.06
N PRO A 169 9.93 -9.26 -7.24
CA PRO A 169 9.42 -10.60 -7.00
C PRO A 169 9.38 -10.93 -5.49
N LEU A 170 8.22 -11.35 -4.98
CA LEU A 170 8.05 -11.94 -3.64
C LEU A 170 7.45 -13.34 -3.74
N PHE A 171 7.90 -14.26 -2.87
CA PHE A 171 7.41 -15.64 -2.88
C PHE A 171 6.04 -15.75 -2.17
N PRO A 172 5.14 -16.65 -2.61
CA PRO A 172 3.87 -16.90 -1.93
C PRO A 172 4.05 -17.17 -0.43
N ARG A 173 5.05 -17.97 -0.04
CA ARG A 173 5.33 -18.29 1.38
C ARG A 173 5.58 -17.07 2.28
N GLN A 174 6.08 -15.95 1.75
CA GLN A 174 6.34 -14.72 2.50
C GLN A 174 5.08 -13.84 2.64
N THR A 175 4.07 -14.10 1.81
CA THR A 175 2.91 -13.22 1.58
C THR A 175 1.57 -13.91 1.88
N GLN A 176 1.57 -15.06 2.57
CA GLN A 176 0.32 -15.72 3.01
C GLN A 176 -0.33 -15.09 4.25
N LEU A 177 0.42 -14.27 4.99
CA LEU A 177 -0.10 -13.48 6.10
C LEU A 177 -0.21 -12.02 5.66
N GLN A 178 -1.11 -11.27 6.29
CA GLN A 178 -1.23 -9.82 6.11
C GLN A 178 0.14 -9.13 6.35
N PRO A 179 0.48 -8.06 5.61
CA PRO A 179 1.67 -7.27 5.91
C PRO A 179 1.70 -6.82 7.37
N HIS A 180 2.88 -6.79 7.98
CA HIS A 180 3.09 -6.27 9.32
C HIS A 180 2.96 -4.74 9.36
N GLN A 181 3.30 -4.08 8.24
CA GLN A 181 3.24 -2.64 8.12
C GLN A 181 2.68 -2.22 6.76
N VAL A 182 1.77 -1.25 6.77
CA VAL A 182 1.20 -0.59 5.58
C VAL A 182 1.03 0.89 5.88
N ASN A 183 1.87 1.75 5.29
CA ASN A 183 1.80 3.20 5.47
C ASN A 183 1.75 3.91 4.11
N PHE A 184 1.03 5.02 4.03
CA PHE A 184 0.96 5.87 2.84
C PHE A 184 0.76 7.33 3.26
N PRO A 185 1.25 8.34 2.51
CA PRO A 185 1.11 9.74 2.92
C PRO A 185 -0.34 10.21 3.07
N THR A 186 -0.73 10.46 4.32
CA THR A 186 -2.03 11.03 4.75
C THR A 186 -2.03 12.57 4.77
N ASN A 187 -0.84 13.17 4.60
CA ASN A 187 -0.54 14.61 4.69
C ASN A 187 -0.99 15.26 6.02
N GLY A 188 -1.21 14.47 7.09
CA GLY A 188 -1.62 14.95 8.41
C GLY A 188 -2.96 15.71 8.42
N SER A 189 -3.76 15.60 7.35
CA SER A 189 -4.94 16.44 7.14
C SER A 189 -6.17 16.01 7.96
N GLY A 190 -6.11 14.83 8.56
CA GLY A 190 -7.29 14.10 9.00
C GLY A 190 -8.04 13.52 7.80
N GLY A 191 -8.40 12.25 7.87
CA GLY A 191 -9.18 11.63 6.82
C GLY A 191 -9.70 10.24 7.16
N LEU A 192 -10.63 9.78 6.33
CA LEU A 192 -10.92 8.37 6.17
C LEU A 192 -10.29 7.90 4.87
N PHE A 193 -9.74 6.69 4.84
CA PHE A 193 -9.08 6.10 3.68
C PHE A 193 -9.64 4.71 3.38
N THR A 194 -9.52 4.31 2.11
CA THR A 194 -9.80 2.96 1.63
C THR A 194 -8.50 2.33 1.12
N LEU A 195 -8.21 1.12 1.60
CA LEU A 195 -7.14 0.27 1.08
C LEU A 195 -7.74 -0.91 0.33
N MET A 196 -7.30 -1.10 -0.92
CA MET A 196 -7.63 -2.25 -1.76
C MET A 196 -6.35 -3.01 -2.09
N ALA A 197 -6.41 -4.34 -2.06
CA ALA A 197 -5.41 -5.20 -2.69
C ALA A 197 -6.06 -6.14 -3.71
N ILE A 198 -5.53 -6.18 -4.93
CA ILE A 198 -6.11 -6.93 -6.05
C ILE A 198 -5.05 -7.74 -6.82
N ASP A 199 -5.50 -8.84 -7.42
CA ASP A 199 -4.77 -9.61 -8.43
C ASP A 199 -5.54 -9.50 -9.78
N PRO A 200 -5.01 -8.78 -10.78
CA PRO A 200 -5.67 -8.60 -12.07
C PRO A 200 -5.40 -9.75 -13.06
N ASP A 201 -4.67 -10.79 -12.65
CA ASP A 201 -4.10 -11.82 -13.50
C ASP A 201 -4.70 -13.22 -13.22
N VAL A 202 -5.80 -13.34 -12.45
CA VAL A 202 -6.43 -14.63 -12.13
C VAL A 202 -7.32 -15.17 -13.26
N PRO A 203 -7.18 -16.44 -13.70
CA PRO A 203 -6.23 -17.48 -13.29
C PRO A 203 -4.86 -17.48 -14.01
N SER A 204 -4.72 -16.72 -15.10
CA SER A 204 -3.42 -16.33 -15.68
C SER A 204 -3.54 -14.99 -16.40
N ARG A 205 -2.44 -14.22 -16.48
CA ARG A 205 -2.40 -12.90 -17.16
C ARG A 205 -2.88 -12.93 -18.62
N ASN A 206 -2.74 -14.08 -19.29
CA ASN A 206 -3.17 -14.29 -20.68
C ASN A 206 -4.63 -14.77 -20.81
N ASN A 207 -5.32 -15.09 -19.71
CA ASN A 207 -6.69 -15.62 -19.71
C ASN A 207 -7.41 -15.24 -18.39
N SER A 208 -7.44 -13.96 -18.05
CA SER A 208 -7.78 -13.45 -16.71
C SER A 208 -9.29 -13.37 -16.42
N ILE A 209 -10.03 -14.46 -16.66
CA ILE A 209 -11.51 -14.55 -16.59
C ILE A 209 -12.15 -14.33 -15.21
N TYR A 210 -11.35 -14.23 -14.15
CA TYR A 210 -11.77 -13.93 -12.77
C TYR A 210 -11.22 -12.58 -12.26
N SER A 211 -10.57 -11.80 -13.13
CA SER A 211 -10.04 -10.47 -12.84
C SER A 211 -11.15 -9.40 -12.74
N GLU A 212 -11.01 -8.38 -11.88
CA GLU A 212 -9.99 -8.28 -10.83
C GLU A 212 -10.36 -9.26 -9.69
N PHE A 213 -9.37 -9.91 -9.07
CA PHE A 213 -9.62 -10.79 -7.92
C PHE A 213 -9.27 -10.06 -6.62
N LEU A 214 -10.23 -9.96 -5.70
CA LEU A 214 -10.10 -9.17 -4.48
C LEU A 214 -9.32 -9.92 -3.39
N GLN A 215 -8.12 -9.44 -3.10
CA GLN A 215 -7.23 -10.02 -2.09
C GLN A 215 -7.46 -9.38 -0.71
N TRP A 216 -7.73 -8.08 -0.63
CA TRP A 216 -8.01 -7.36 0.62
C TRP A 216 -8.85 -6.10 0.35
N LEU A 217 -9.78 -5.75 1.24
CA LEU A 217 -10.51 -4.48 1.20
C LEU A 217 -10.82 -4.00 2.62
N VAL A 218 -10.27 -2.85 2.98
CA VAL A 218 -10.53 -2.14 4.24
C VAL A 218 -10.97 -0.72 3.91
N VAL A 219 -12.07 -0.27 4.51
CA VAL A 219 -12.63 1.08 4.34
C VAL A 219 -12.67 1.81 5.68
N ASN A 220 -12.94 3.12 5.67
CA ASN A 220 -13.04 3.94 6.88
C ASN A 220 -11.79 3.92 7.77
N ILE A 221 -10.62 3.67 7.19
CA ILE A 221 -9.32 3.72 7.85
C ILE A 221 -9.09 5.16 8.35
N PRO A 222 -8.98 5.44 9.65
CA PRO A 222 -8.63 6.78 10.13
C PRO A 222 -7.14 7.04 9.84
N ASP A 223 -6.89 8.02 8.98
CA ASP A 223 -5.56 8.33 8.44
C ASP A 223 -4.86 7.08 7.85
N GLU A 224 -3.86 6.52 8.53
CA GLU A 224 -3.11 5.32 8.09
C GLU A 224 -3.25 4.12 9.05
N ASP A 225 -4.10 4.22 10.08
CA ASP A 225 -4.30 3.16 11.06
C ASP A 225 -5.28 2.08 10.53
N ILE A 226 -4.71 1.13 9.77
CA ILE A 226 -5.46 0.04 9.11
C ILE A 226 -6.26 -0.82 10.11
N GLU A 227 -5.75 -1.01 11.34
CA GLU A 227 -6.40 -1.84 12.37
C GLU A 227 -7.72 -1.25 12.87
N ARG A 228 -7.92 0.07 12.66
CA ARG A 228 -9.15 0.80 13.01
C ARG A 228 -10.16 0.91 11.86
N GLY A 229 -9.84 0.39 10.66
CA GLY A 229 -10.74 0.39 9.52
C GLY A 229 -11.77 -0.75 9.55
N ASP A 230 -12.88 -0.57 8.83
CA ASP A 230 -13.87 -1.63 8.61
C ASP A 230 -13.39 -2.59 7.51
N VAL A 231 -13.16 -3.85 7.85
CA VAL A 231 -12.77 -4.90 6.89
C VAL A 231 -13.99 -5.43 6.13
N LEU A 232 -14.02 -5.23 4.81
CA LEU A 232 -15.03 -5.79 3.92
C LEU A 232 -14.55 -7.12 3.31
N ALA A 233 -13.31 -7.20 2.85
CA ALA A 233 -12.70 -8.47 2.45
C ALA A 233 -11.44 -8.68 3.27
N GLU A 234 -11.36 -9.79 4.00
CA GLU A 234 -10.16 -10.12 4.80
C GLU A 234 -8.93 -10.33 3.90
N TYR A 235 -7.72 -10.22 4.47
CA TYR A 235 -6.50 -10.46 3.71
C TYR A 235 -6.42 -11.91 3.23
N LEU A 236 -6.26 -12.09 1.93
CA LEU A 236 -5.93 -13.36 1.28
C LEU A 236 -4.62 -13.20 0.51
N GLY A 237 -3.61 -13.99 0.88
CA GLY A 237 -2.32 -13.99 0.19
C GLY A 237 -2.42 -14.48 -1.25
N PRO A 238 -1.42 -14.20 -2.09
CA PRO A 238 -1.40 -14.69 -3.47
C PRO A 238 -1.34 -16.21 -3.50
N LEU A 239 -2.25 -16.81 -4.29
CA LEU A 239 -2.33 -18.26 -4.53
C LEU A 239 -2.26 -18.56 -6.04
N PRO A 240 -1.18 -18.15 -6.74
CA PRO A 240 -1.03 -18.33 -8.18
C PRO A 240 -0.99 -19.83 -8.53
N SER A 241 -1.60 -20.22 -9.66
CA SER A 241 -1.61 -21.63 -10.07
C SER A 241 -0.31 -22.04 -10.75
N HIS A 242 0.05 -23.33 -10.70
CA HIS A 242 1.25 -23.89 -11.36
C HIS A 242 1.33 -23.59 -12.88
N LYS A 243 0.21 -23.24 -13.52
CA LYS A 243 0.16 -22.83 -14.94
C LYS A 243 -0.38 -21.40 -15.14
N GLY A 244 -0.46 -20.62 -14.07
CA GLY A 244 -0.83 -19.19 -14.10
C GLY A 244 0.30 -18.30 -14.60
N GLY A 245 1.54 -18.70 -14.32
CA GLY A 245 2.73 -17.88 -14.54
C GLY A 245 2.89 -16.83 -13.44
N GLN A 246 3.42 -15.66 -13.80
CA GLN A 246 3.59 -14.53 -12.89
C GLN A 246 2.30 -13.69 -12.82
N HIS A 247 1.85 -13.44 -11.60
CA HIS A 247 0.74 -12.55 -11.24
C HIS A 247 1.30 -11.25 -10.64
N ARG A 248 0.53 -10.15 -10.78
CA ARG A 248 0.77 -8.88 -10.07
C ARG A 248 -0.14 -8.81 -8.84
N PHE A 249 0.41 -8.44 -7.68
CA PHE A 249 -0.38 -8.17 -6.48
C PHE A 249 -0.28 -6.67 -6.19
N ILE A 250 -1.38 -5.94 -6.39
CA ILE A 250 -1.41 -4.47 -6.47
C ILE A 250 -2.19 -3.91 -5.28
N PHE A 251 -1.55 -3.02 -4.51
CA PHE A 251 -2.17 -2.22 -3.46
C PHE A 251 -2.56 -0.83 -3.98
N LEU A 252 -3.76 -0.38 -3.64
CA LEU A 252 -4.29 0.95 -3.97
C LEU A 252 -4.85 1.60 -2.71
N ALA A 253 -4.40 2.81 -2.39
CA ALA A 253 -4.92 3.61 -1.28
C ALA A 253 -5.62 4.86 -1.83
N HIS A 254 -6.85 5.11 -1.38
CA HIS A 254 -7.63 6.29 -1.73
C HIS A 254 -8.06 7.06 -0.48
N LYS A 255 -7.94 8.39 -0.47
CA LYS A 255 -8.67 9.23 0.50
C LYS A 255 -10.18 9.20 0.18
N GLN A 256 -11.01 8.89 1.17
CA GLN A 256 -12.47 9.06 1.09
C GLN A 256 -12.83 10.55 1.13
N PRO A 257 -13.93 10.99 0.48
CA PRO A 257 -14.41 12.37 0.61
C PRO A 257 -14.57 12.78 2.07
N ASP A 258 -14.19 14.02 2.42
CA ASP A 258 -14.15 14.46 3.82
C ASP A 258 -15.52 14.31 4.50
N GLY A 259 -15.54 13.63 5.66
CA GLY A 259 -16.75 13.29 6.42
C GLY A 259 -17.58 12.11 5.85
N SER A 260 -17.19 11.51 4.73
CA SER A 260 -17.91 10.40 4.10
C SER A 260 -17.50 9.03 4.64
N ILE A 261 -18.16 8.58 5.70
CA ILE A 261 -18.11 7.18 6.15
C ILE A 261 -18.82 6.28 5.12
N ILE A 262 -18.14 5.24 4.64
CA ILE A 262 -18.73 4.17 3.84
C ILE A 262 -19.57 3.29 4.77
N ASN A 263 -20.89 3.30 4.62
CA ASN A 263 -21.76 2.40 5.36
C ASN A 263 -21.55 0.96 4.86
N THR A 264 -20.88 0.14 5.66
CA THR A 264 -20.59 -1.27 5.36
C THR A 264 -21.82 -2.18 5.45
N ARG A 265 -22.89 -1.76 6.12
CA ARG A 265 -24.11 -2.56 6.31
C ARG A 265 -24.81 -2.84 4.98
N GLY A 266 -24.70 -4.08 4.50
CA GLY A 266 -25.28 -4.53 3.23
C GLY A 266 -24.32 -4.49 2.05
N LEU A 267 -23.05 -4.11 2.25
CA LEU A 267 -21.99 -4.44 1.30
C LEU A 267 -21.62 -5.93 1.44
N PRO A 268 -21.18 -6.60 0.35
CA PRO A 268 -20.74 -7.99 0.43
C PRO A 268 -19.43 -8.07 1.22
N HIS A 269 -19.41 -8.89 2.26
CA HIS A 269 -18.17 -9.26 2.94
C HIS A 269 -17.56 -10.51 2.29
N ALA A 270 -16.24 -10.63 2.31
CA ALA A 270 -15.51 -11.77 1.75
C ALA A 270 -14.51 -12.37 2.75
N GLU A 271 -14.89 -13.54 3.29
CA GLU A 271 -14.06 -14.39 4.14
C GLU A 271 -12.74 -14.81 3.46
N PRO A 272 -11.73 -15.27 4.21
CA PRO A 272 -10.55 -15.93 3.65
C PRO A 272 -10.95 -17.15 2.82
N CYS A 273 -10.28 -17.34 1.67
CA CYS A 273 -10.59 -18.42 0.73
C CYS A 273 -12.07 -18.46 0.27
N ASP A 274 -12.67 -17.29 0.03
CA ASP A 274 -13.95 -17.16 -0.66
C ASP A 274 -13.83 -16.66 -2.10
N TRP A 275 -13.28 -17.52 -2.97
CA TRP A 275 -13.04 -17.22 -4.39
C TRP A 275 -14.30 -16.77 -5.16
N ALA A 276 -15.50 -17.19 -4.75
CA ALA A 276 -16.74 -16.80 -5.41
C ALA A 276 -17.07 -15.31 -5.21
N SER A 277 -16.96 -14.81 -3.98
CA SER A 277 -17.23 -13.41 -3.63
C SER A 277 -16.08 -12.46 -4.02
N ARG A 278 -14.86 -13.01 -4.21
CA ARG A 278 -13.64 -12.25 -4.55
C ARG A 278 -13.40 -12.10 -6.06
N ALA A 279 -13.92 -13.00 -6.89
CA ALA A 279 -13.69 -12.97 -8.34
C ALA A 279 -14.52 -11.88 -9.05
N ARG A 280 -13.94 -11.28 -10.10
CA ARG A 280 -14.57 -10.24 -10.94
C ARG A 280 -15.00 -8.98 -10.17
N PHE A 281 -14.23 -8.66 -9.14
CA PHE A 281 -14.22 -7.35 -8.53
C PHE A 281 -13.77 -6.29 -9.56
N SER A 282 -13.95 -5.01 -9.22
CA SER A 282 -13.23 -3.95 -9.90
C SER A 282 -13.03 -2.74 -8.99
N ALA A 283 -11.78 -2.45 -8.64
CA ALA A 283 -11.38 -1.34 -7.81
C ALA A 283 -11.87 -0.01 -8.39
N ARG A 284 -11.81 0.14 -9.72
CA ARG A 284 -12.33 1.30 -10.45
C ARG A 284 -13.83 1.51 -10.23
N LYS A 285 -14.65 0.43 -10.28
CA LYS A 285 -16.10 0.53 -10.04
C LYS A 285 -16.41 0.83 -8.57
N PHE A 286 -15.65 0.24 -7.64
CA PHE A 286 -15.76 0.53 -6.21
C PHE A 286 -15.44 1.99 -5.91
N ALA A 287 -14.32 2.50 -6.44
CA ALA A 287 -13.92 3.90 -6.33
C ALA A 287 -14.95 4.87 -6.92
N GLN A 288 -15.54 4.54 -8.07
CA GLN A 288 -16.63 5.35 -8.66
C GLN A 288 -17.90 5.33 -7.81
N LEU A 289 -18.32 4.16 -7.29
CA LEU A 289 -19.51 4.02 -6.45
C LEU A 289 -19.41 4.81 -5.14
N HIS A 290 -18.24 4.76 -4.49
CA HIS A 290 -17.97 5.44 -3.22
C HIS A 290 -17.32 6.82 -3.37
N ARG A 291 -17.18 7.33 -4.61
CA ARG A 291 -16.62 8.65 -4.97
C ARG A 291 -15.18 8.89 -4.46
N LEU A 292 -14.36 7.85 -4.47
CA LEU A 292 -12.98 7.84 -3.95
C LEU A 292 -11.95 8.55 -4.84
N GLY A 293 -12.36 9.06 -6.02
CA GLY A 293 -11.46 9.69 -6.98
C GLY A 293 -10.35 8.75 -7.50
N GLU A 294 -9.26 9.35 -7.94
CA GLU A 294 -8.02 8.64 -8.29
C GLU A 294 -7.31 8.13 -7.01
N PRO A 295 -6.50 7.05 -7.10
CA PRO A 295 -5.74 6.58 -5.95
C PRO A 295 -4.70 7.62 -5.51
N THR A 296 -4.61 7.82 -4.21
CA THR A 296 -3.65 8.71 -3.53
C THR A 296 -2.26 8.06 -3.47
N ALA A 297 -2.19 6.74 -3.31
CA ALA A 297 -0.95 5.99 -3.37
C ALA A 297 -1.11 4.60 -4.01
N ILE A 298 -0.02 4.05 -4.55
CA ILE A 298 0.05 2.71 -5.14
C ILE A 298 1.35 2.02 -4.76
N ASN A 299 1.34 0.69 -4.62
CA ASN A 299 2.55 -0.13 -4.72
C ASN A 299 2.15 -1.55 -5.17
N TYR A 300 3.08 -2.33 -5.68
CA TYR A 300 2.80 -3.69 -6.14
C TYR A 300 4.06 -4.57 -6.12
N PHE A 301 3.85 -5.87 -6.03
CA PHE A 301 4.89 -6.88 -6.26
C PHE A 301 4.45 -7.87 -7.35
N THR A 302 5.40 -8.67 -7.83
CA THR A 302 5.12 -9.81 -8.70
C THR A 302 5.33 -11.12 -7.95
N THR A 303 4.57 -12.15 -8.30
CA THR A 303 4.64 -13.46 -7.63
C THR A 303 4.21 -14.58 -8.56
N GLU A 304 4.70 -15.79 -8.34
CA GLU A 304 4.40 -16.97 -9.15
C GLU A 304 4.30 -18.21 -8.26
N PHE A 305 3.86 -19.33 -8.84
CA PHE A 305 3.67 -20.57 -8.08
C PHE A 305 4.99 -21.10 -7.49
N ASP A 306 5.02 -21.30 -6.17
CA ASP A 306 6.04 -22.10 -5.48
C ASP A 306 5.41 -23.34 -4.80
N SER A 307 6.25 -24.21 -4.26
CA SER A 307 5.82 -25.45 -3.60
C SER A 307 5.06 -25.25 -2.28
N SER A 308 4.93 -24.02 -1.77
CA SER A 308 4.13 -23.71 -0.57
C SER A 308 2.65 -23.49 -0.88
N VAL A 309 2.31 -23.05 -2.10
CA VAL A 309 0.94 -22.70 -2.50
C VAL A 309 -0.09 -23.82 -2.23
N PRO A 310 0.17 -25.12 -2.51
CA PRO A 310 -0.79 -26.18 -2.21
C PRO A 310 -1.13 -26.30 -0.72
N LEU A 311 -0.11 -26.16 0.16
CA LEU A 311 -0.28 -26.20 1.61
C LEU A 311 -1.00 -24.94 2.13
N ALA A 312 -0.74 -23.78 1.53
CA ALA A 312 -1.44 -22.55 1.86
C ALA A 312 -2.94 -22.62 1.53
N ILE A 313 -3.31 -23.17 0.37
CA ILE A 313 -4.70 -23.46 -0.01
C ILE A 313 -5.36 -24.38 1.03
N GLU A 314 -4.71 -25.49 1.39
CA GLU A 314 -5.22 -26.45 2.37
C GLU A 314 -5.45 -25.81 3.74
N GLN A 315 -4.45 -25.10 4.29
CA GLN A 315 -4.56 -24.42 5.58
C GLN A 315 -5.68 -23.37 5.59
N CYS A 316 -5.83 -22.61 4.51
CA CYS A 316 -6.85 -21.58 4.39
C CYS A 316 -8.28 -22.18 4.30
N LEU A 317 -8.45 -23.27 3.55
CA LEU A 317 -9.71 -24.04 3.51
C LEU A 317 -10.07 -24.62 4.90
N LEU A 318 -9.10 -25.18 5.63
CA LEU A 318 -9.30 -25.74 6.97
C LEU A 318 -9.70 -24.66 7.99
N ARG A 319 -9.11 -23.45 7.92
CA ARG A 319 -9.52 -22.29 8.73
C ARG A 319 -10.98 -21.92 8.45
N ARG A 320 -11.36 -21.77 7.18
CA ARG A 320 -12.75 -21.42 6.79
C ARG A 320 -13.77 -22.46 7.28
N GLN A 321 -13.49 -23.75 7.11
CA GLN A 321 -14.38 -24.82 7.62
C GLN A 321 -14.52 -24.78 9.15
N SER A 322 -13.43 -24.48 9.87
CA SER A 322 -13.44 -24.36 11.32
C SER A 322 -14.29 -23.19 11.80
N LEU A 323 -14.20 -22.02 11.15
CA LEU A 323 -15.00 -20.84 11.46
C LEU A 323 -16.50 -21.10 11.23
N ILE A 324 -16.87 -21.69 10.10
CA ILE A 324 -18.27 -22.06 9.78
C ILE A 324 -18.85 -22.99 10.86
N HIS A 325 -18.08 -23.99 11.32
CA HIS A 325 -18.51 -24.93 12.37
C HIS A 325 -18.66 -24.26 13.74
N ILE A 326 -17.83 -23.26 14.06
CA ILE A 326 -17.96 -22.46 15.29
C ILE A 326 -19.22 -21.58 15.22
N GLN A 327 -19.43 -20.87 14.10
CA GLN A 327 -20.63 -20.04 13.88
C GLN A 327 -21.91 -20.87 13.97
N GLN A 328 -21.95 -22.05 13.33
CA GLN A 328 -23.11 -22.96 13.41
C GLN A 328 -23.41 -23.41 14.84
N ARG A 329 -22.39 -23.65 15.68
CA ARG A 329 -22.59 -23.98 17.10
C ARG A 329 -23.16 -22.82 17.90
N LEU A 330 -22.65 -21.60 17.69
CA LEU A 330 -23.13 -20.38 18.37
C LEU A 330 -24.56 -19.97 17.96
N LEU A 331 -25.04 -20.43 16.80
CA LEU A 331 -26.43 -20.23 16.34
C LEU A 331 -27.42 -21.30 16.86
N ILE A 332 -26.92 -22.32 17.57
CA ILE A 332 -27.71 -23.45 18.11
C ILE A 332 -27.76 -23.42 19.65
N SER A 333 -26.90 -22.62 20.29
CA SER A 333 -26.79 -22.43 21.75
C SER A 333 -27.58 -21.23 22.27
#